data_AF-A0A819IT61-F1
#
_entry.id   AF-A0A819IT61-F1
#
_cell.length_a   1.000
_cell.length_b   1.000
_cell.length_c   1.000
_cell.angle_alpha   90.00
_cell.angle_beta   90.00
_cell.angle_gamma   90.00
#
_symmetry.space_group_name_H-M   'P 1'
#
loop_
_entity.id
_entity.type
_entity.pdbx_description
1 polymer ?
#
loop_
_entity_poly.entity_id
_entity_poly.type
_entity_poly.pdbx_seq_one_letter_code
_entity_poly.pdbx_strand_id
1 'polypeptide(L)'
;MLMETYKDISTDRALEIVYELENFYTGVRDDLWSDCGPPYEIDKAFHLHIINTRLYAAFSENTFGRFLHHSPFWSAQPPPSDIQVRCGDQVKKLRDHGIPVTYENLWAPPTRGKCEENPYYCDACHCEL
;
A
#
# COMPACT_ATOMS: atom_id res chain seq x y z
N MET A 1 7.63 16.33 -3.38
CA MET A 1 6.24 16.08 -2.98
C MET A 1 6.06 14.83 -2.09
N LEU A 2 7.05 13.95 -1.94
CA LEU A 2 7.07 12.94 -0.86
C LEU A 2 7.63 13.49 0.47
N MET A 3 8.58 14.42 0.40
CA MET A 3 9.28 14.94 1.58
C MET A 3 8.49 15.92 2.46
N GLU A 4 7.36 16.46 1.99
CA GLU A 4 6.60 17.45 2.77
C GLU A 4 5.57 16.81 3.73
N THR A 5 5.12 15.58 3.46
CA THR A 5 4.13 14.88 4.30
C THR A 5 4.77 13.92 5.30
N TYR A 6 6.03 13.59 5.09
CA TYR A 6 6.89 12.89 6.04
C TYR A 6 7.95 13.86 6.55
N LYS A 7 7.63 14.63 7.59
CA LYS A 7 8.51 15.71 8.02
C LYS A 7 9.89 15.26 8.52
N ASP A 8 10.10 13.95 8.70
CA ASP A 8 11.32 13.36 9.27
C ASP A 8 11.76 12.04 8.59
N ILE A 9 11.31 11.74 7.36
CA ILE A 9 11.79 10.55 6.63
C ILE A 9 13.16 10.82 6.00
N SER A 10 14.11 9.90 6.19
CA SER A 10 15.38 9.95 5.45
C SER A 10 15.15 9.76 3.95
N THR A 11 16.00 10.33 3.10
CA THR A 11 15.98 10.09 1.65
C THR A 11 16.00 8.61 1.31
N ASP A 12 16.84 7.81 1.98
CA ASP A 12 16.94 6.37 1.74
C ASP A 12 15.59 5.69 1.96
N ARG A 13 14.97 5.89 3.13
CA ARG A 13 13.64 5.36 3.43
C ARG A 13 12.57 5.80 2.42
N ALA A 14 12.62 7.03 1.92
CA ALA A 14 11.69 7.47 0.88
C ALA A 14 11.91 6.71 -0.44
N LEU A 15 13.16 6.41 -0.81
CA LEU A 15 13.49 5.62 -2.00
C LEU A 15 13.01 4.17 -1.85
N GLU A 16 13.17 3.56 -0.68
CA GLU A 16 12.66 2.21 -0.40
C GLU A 16 11.14 2.14 -0.61
N ILE A 17 10.41 3.12 -0.10
CA ILE A 17 8.95 3.19 -0.24
C ILE A 17 8.54 3.40 -1.71
N VAL A 18 9.23 4.28 -2.45
CA VAL A 18 8.96 4.48 -3.88
C VAL A 18 9.22 3.22 -4.69
N TYR A 19 10.30 2.50 -4.39
CA TYR A 19 10.61 1.24 -5.06
C TYR A 19 9.50 0.21 -4.87
N GLU A 20 9.01 0.05 -3.64
CA GLU A 20 7.92 -0.90 -3.38
C GLU A 20 6.55 -0.39 -3.86
N LEU A 21 6.36 0.92 -4.01
CA LEU A 21 5.19 1.49 -4.71
C LEU A 21 5.18 1.12 -6.20
N GLU A 22 6.33 1.10 -6.85
CA GLU A 22 6.44 0.64 -8.24
C GLU A 22 6.13 -0.86 -8.37
N ASN A 23 6.57 -1.67 -7.40
CA ASN A 23 6.19 -3.09 -7.31
C ASN A 23 4.68 -3.27 -7.12
N PHE A 24 4.06 -2.45 -6.28
CA PHE A 24 2.59 -2.41 -6.15
C PHE A 24 1.92 -2.11 -7.50
N TYR A 25 2.34 -1.06 -8.21
CA TYR A 25 1.76 -0.73 -9.52
C TYR A 25 1.98 -1.84 -10.55
N THR A 26 3.15 -2.47 -10.55
CA THR A 26 3.43 -3.61 -11.43
C THR A 26 2.48 -4.77 -11.13
N GLY A 27 2.28 -5.10 -9.84
CA GLY A 27 1.31 -6.12 -9.44
C GLY A 27 -0.13 -5.80 -9.82
N VAL A 28 -0.55 -4.54 -9.71
CA VAL A 28 -1.89 -4.10 -10.16
C VAL A 28 -2.05 -4.21 -11.68
N ARG A 29 -1.03 -3.79 -12.44
CA ARG A 29 -1.03 -3.89 -13.91
C ARG A 29 -1.15 -5.33 -14.38
N ASP A 30 -0.46 -6.23 -13.70
CA ASP A 30 -0.35 -7.65 -14.08
C ASP A 30 -1.43 -8.53 -13.41
N ASP A 31 -2.48 -7.92 -12.85
CA ASP A 31 -3.64 -8.57 -12.22
C ASP A 31 -3.28 -9.54 -11.08
N LEU A 32 -2.19 -9.24 -10.37
CA LEU A 32 -1.73 -10.02 -9.21
C LEU A 32 -2.42 -9.60 -7.91
N TRP A 33 -3.19 -8.52 -7.97
CA TRP A 33 -3.73 -7.85 -6.80
C TRP A 33 -5.03 -8.46 -6.32
N SER A 34 -5.16 -8.69 -5.01
CA SER A 34 -6.43 -9.10 -4.39
C SER A 34 -7.30 -7.89 -4.05
N ASP A 35 -8.52 -8.10 -3.55
CA ASP A 35 -9.45 -7.07 -3.06
C ASP A 35 -8.90 -6.19 -1.91
N CYS A 36 -7.62 -6.29 -1.59
CA CYS A 36 -6.95 -5.59 -0.50
C CYS A 36 -6.22 -4.34 -0.99
N GLY A 37 -6.06 -3.33 -0.14
CA GLY A 37 -5.20 -2.18 -0.45
C GLY A 37 -3.70 -2.50 -0.33
N PRO A 38 -2.80 -1.59 -0.74
CA PRO A 38 -1.38 -1.69 -0.47
C PRO A 38 -1.06 -1.63 1.04
N PRO A 39 0.10 -2.16 1.47
CA PRO A 39 0.62 -1.98 2.83
C PRO A 39 0.77 -0.50 3.23
N TYR A 40 0.75 -0.20 4.52
CA TYR A 40 0.58 1.16 5.06
C TYR A 40 1.51 2.24 4.47
N GLU A 41 2.82 2.01 4.45
CA GLU A 41 3.76 3.02 3.95
C GLU A 41 3.67 3.17 2.43
N ILE A 42 3.35 2.09 1.72
CA ILE A 42 3.10 2.09 0.28
C ILE A 42 1.78 2.82 -0.03
N ASP A 43 0.73 2.59 0.76
CA ASP A 43 -0.58 3.27 0.65
C ASP A 43 -0.47 4.78 0.88
N LYS A 44 0.31 5.19 1.88
CA LYS A 44 0.60 6.62 2.09
C LYS A 44 1.31 7.23 0.89
N ALA A 45 2.33 6.58 0.34
CA ALA A 45 3.01 7.08 -0.85
C ALA A 45 2.07 7.11 -2.06
N PHE A 46 1.18 6.12 -2.18
CA PHE A 46 0.14 6.10 -3.19
C PHE A 46 -0.81 7.31 -3.05
N HIS A 47 -1.30 7.61 -1.85
CA HIS A 47 -2.14 8.79 -1.60
C HIS A 47 -1.43 10.08 -2.03
N LEU A 48 -0.13 10.21 -1.73
CA LEU A 48 0.65 11.37 -2.14
C LEU A 48 0.80 11.48 -3.66
N HIS A 49 0.94 10.36 -4.35
CA HIS A 49 0.95 10.35 -5.80
C HIS A 49 -0.40 10.81 -6.38
N ILE A 50 -1.52 10.36 -5.80
CA ILE A 50 -2.88 10.73 -6.24
C ILE A 50 -3.15 12.23 -6.12
N ILE A 51 -2.59 12.92 -5.12
CA ILE A 51 -2.82 14.35 -4.87
C ILE A 51 -2.49 15.18 -6.12
N ASN A 52 -1.43 14.85 -6.86
CA ASN A 52 -1.19 15.46 -8.16
C ASN A 52 -2.02 14.76 -9.25
N THR A 53 -3.32 15.07 -9.23
CA THR A 53 -4.35 14.41 -10.04
C THR A 53 -4.05 14.38 -11.53
N ARG A 54 -3.41 15.43 -12.09
CA ARG A 54 -3.05 15.49 -13.52
C ARG A 54 -1.93 14.50 -13.85
N LEU A 55 -0.87 14.48 -13.05
CA LEU A 55 0.23 13.52 -13.23
C LEU A 55 -0.26 12.10 -13.00
N TYR A 56 -1.06 11.89 -11.96
CA TYR A 56 -1.58 10.57 -11.62
C TYR A 56 -2.54 10.03 -12.69
N ALA A 57 -3.40 10.87 -13.27
CA ALA A 57 -4.26 10.46 -14.38
C ALA A 57 -3.44 10.06 -15.61
N ALA A 58 -2.45 10.87 -16.00
CA ALA A 58 -1.57 10.54 -17.13
C ALA A 58 -0.77 9.25 -16.88
N PHE A 59 -0.22 9.09 -15.68
CA PHE A 59 0.44 7.85 -15.26
C PHE A 59 -0.48 6.64 -15.37
N SER A 60 -1.72 6.77 -14.89
CA SER A 60 -2.69 5.67 -14.88
C SER A 60 -3.08 5.25 -16.30
N GLU A 61 -3.38 6.20 -17.17
CA GLU A 61 -3.69 5.92 -18.58
C GLU A 61 -2.50 5.24 -19.29
N ASN A 62 -1.27 5.74 -19.07
CA ASN A 62 -0.08 5.18 -19.70
C ASN A 62 0.29 3.78 -19.17
N THR A 63 0.04 3.50 -17.89
CA THR A 63 0.48 2.26 -17.23
C THR A 63 -0.58 1.17 -17.26
N PHE A 64 -1.85 1.55 -17.09
CA PHE A 64 -2.97 0.62 -16.94
C PHE A 64 -4.01 0.72 -18.07
N GLY A 65 -3.88 1.68 -18.98
CA GLY A 65 -4.88 1.95 -20.03
C GLY A 65 -6.21 2.51 -19.51
N ARG A 66 -6.25 2.91 -18.23
CA ARG A 66 -7.42 3.50 -17.55
C ARG A 66 -6.99 4.20 -16.28
N PHE A 67 -7.81 5.14 -15.81
CA PHE A 67 -7.65 5.69 -14.47
C PHE A 67 -7.75 4.60 -13.37
N LEU A 68 -6.70 4.45 -12.57
CA LEU A 68 -6.70 3.54 -11.43
C LEU A 68 -7.39 4.22 -10.24
N HIS A 69 -8.62 3.80 -9.96
CA HIS A 69 -9.41 4.35 -8.87
C HIS A 69 -8.97 3.77 -7.52
N HIS A 70 -8.54 4.64 -6.61
CA HIS A 70 -8.36 4.27 -5.21
C HIS A 70 -9.67 4.57 -4.44
N SER A 71 -10.27 3.55 -3.84
CA SER A 71 -11.41 3.74 -2.93
C SER A 71 -10.87 3.75 -1.50
N PRO A 72 -10.82 4.91 -0.83
CA PRO A 72 -10.34 4.95 0.54
C PRO A 72 -11.41 4.28 1.43
N PHE A 73 -11.10 3.10 1.96
CA PHE A 73 -12.00 2.44 2.90
C PHE A 73 -11.89 3.13 4.26
N TRP A 74 -12.75 4.12 4.48
CA TRP A 74 -12.98 4.73 5.79
C TRP A 74 -14.18 4.04 6.43
N SER A 75 -13.93 3.05 7.27
CA SER A 75 -14.98 2.49 8.11
C SER A 75 -14.49 2.51 9.56
N ALA A 76 -15.33 3.03 10.46
CA ALA A 76 -15.14 2.94 11.91
C ALA A 76 -15.47 1.54 12.45
N GLN A 77 -15.47 0.54 11.56
CA GLN A 77 -15.66 -0.85 11.90
C GLN A 77 -14.42 -1.64 11.49
N PRO A 78 -14.10 -2.71 12.24
CA PRO A 78 -13.12 -3.70 11.81
C PRO A 78 -13.39 -4.10 10.36
N PRO A 79 -12.37 -4.12 9.47
CA PRO A 79 -12.53 -4.78 8.19
C PRO A 79 -13.03 -6.19 8.47
N PRO A 80 -13.98 -6.69 7.66
CA PRO A 80 -14.48 -8.05 7.85
C PRO A 80 -13.31 -9.05 7.91
N SER A 81 -13.43 -10.05 8.78
CA SER A 81 -12.33 -10.98 9.13
C SER A 81 -11.78 -11.77 7.94
N ASP A 82 -12.49 -11.78 6.81
CA ASP A 82 -12.05 -12.36 5.55
C ASP A 82 -11.07 -11.48 4.76
N ILE A 83 -10.96 -10.18 5.06
CA ILE A 83 -9.98 -9.29 4.41
C ILE A 83 -8.56 -9.79 4.66
N GLN A 84 -8.20 -10.16 5.89
CA GLN A 84 -6.86 -10.70 6.19
C GLN A 84 -6.56 -11.98 5.38
N VAL A 85 -7.57 -12.81 5.15
CA VAL A 85 -7.48 -14.04 4.34
C VAL A 85 -7.33 -13.72 2.85
N ARG A 86 -8.04 -12.70 2.34
CA ARG A 86 -7.95 -12.22 0.94
C ARG A 86 -6.66 -11.46 0.65
N CYS A 87 -6.06 -10.84 1.66
CA CYS A 87 -4.78 -10.13 1.56
C CYS A 87 -3.57 -11.08 1.59
N GLY A 88 -3.82 -12.38 1.77
CA GLY A 88 -2.78 -13.40 1.85
C GLY A 88 -1.86 -13.44 0.63
N ASP A 89 -0.56 -13.46 0.91
CA ASP A 89 0.55 -13.82 0.03
C ASP A 89 0.78 -12.94 -1.22
N GLN A 90 0.47 -11.64 -1.16
CA GLN A 90 0.84 -10.69 -2.24
C GLN A 90 2.35 -10.73 -2.57
N VAL A 91 3.21 -10.78 -1.56
CA VAL A 91 4.67 -10.93 -1.75
C VAL A 91 5.00 -12.21 -2.50
N LYS A 92 4.31 -13.31 -2.18
CA LYS A 92 4.48 -14.58 -2.89
C LYS A 92 4.05 -14.47 -4.35
N LYS A 93 2.90 -13.84 -4.63
CA LYS A 93 2.42 -13.62 -6.01
C LYS A 93 3.41 -12.78 -6.83
N LEU A 94 3.92 -11.70 -6.25
CA LEU A 94 4.95 -10.87 -6.88
C LEU A 94 6.19 -11.69 -7.20
N ARG A 95 6.68 -12.48 -6.24
CA ARG A 95 7.86 -13.34 -6.41
C ARG A 95 7.66 -14.45 -7.45
N ASP A 96 6.53 -15.13 -7.40
CA ASP A 96 6.19 -16.17 -8.38
C ASP A 96 6.09 -15.58 -9.80
N HIS A 97 5.74 -14.30 -9.92
CA HIS A 97 5.73 -13.54 -11.16
C HIS A 97 7.11 -12.94 -11.54
N GLY A 98 8.16 -13.17 -10.75
CA GLY A 98 9.50 -12.66 -11.01
C GLY A 98 9.72 -11.19 -10.64
N ILE A 99 8.78 -10.57 -9.91
CA ILE A 99 8.92 -9.20 -9.40
C ILE A 99 9.70 -9.25 -8.07
N PRO A 100 10.87 -8.59 -7.98
CA PRO A 100 11.68 -8.62 -6.77
C PRO A 100 11.06 -7.73 -5.69
N VAL A 101 10.62 -8.36 -4.59
CA VAL A 101 10.30 -7.65 -3.34
C VAL A 101 11.59 -7.50 -2.55
N THR A 102 12.13 -6.28 -2.51
CA THR A 102 13.46 -5.98 -1.93
C THR A 102 13.34 -5.63 -0.45
N TYR A 103 12.33 -4.83 -0.10
CA TYR A 103 12.10 -4.33 1.24
C TYR A 103 10.87 -5.00 1.86
N GLU A 104 10.99 -6.29 2.19
CA GLU A 104 9.88 -7.11 2.72
C GLU A 104 9.21 -6.49 3.97
N ASN A 105 9.95 -5.74 4.77
CA ASN A 105 9.41 -5.05 5.94
C ASN A 105 8.34 -4.00 5.60
N LEU A 106 8.34 -3.47 4.37
CA LEU A 106 7.28 -2.59 3.86
C LEU A 106 6.00 -3.34 3.49
N TRP A 107 6.08 -4.66 3.31
CA TRP A 107 4.95 -5.52 2.95
C TRP A 107 4.37 -6.29 4.12
N ALA A 108 5.02 -6.23 5.28
CA ALA A 108 4.52 -6.83 6.50
C ALA A 108 3.27 -6.09 7.00
N PRO A 109 2.26 -6.81 7.54
CA PRO A 109 1.20 -6.16 8.30
C PRO A 109 1.83 -5.41 9.48
N PRO A 110 1.25 -4.26 9.91
CA PRO A 110 1.80 -3.54 11.05
C PRO A 110 1.87 -4.43 12.29
N THR A 111 3.04 -4.46 12.92
CA THR A 111 3.26 -5.24 14.15
C THR A 111 2.34 -4.76 15.27
N ARG A 112 1.83 -5.71 16.07
CA ARG A 112 0.87 -5.59 17.20
C ARG A 112 1.11 -4.43 18.20
N GLY A 113 2.28 -3.80 18.21
CA GLY A 113 2.69 -2.75 19.15
C GLY A 113 2.58 -1.30 18.64
N LYS A 114 2.00 -1.05 17.46
CA LYS A 114 1.83 0.33 16.92
C LYS A 114 0.38 0.78 16.76
N CYS A 115 -0.56 0.12 17.43
CA CYS A 115 -1.98 0.49 17.43
C CYS A 115 -2.23 1.88 18.04
N GLU A 116 -1.36 2.35 18.95
CA GLU A 116 -1.51 3.63 19.64
C GLU A 116 -1.11 4.84 18.79
N GLU A 117 -0.27 4.65 17.76
CA GLU A 117 0.20 5.73 16.89
C GLU A 117 -0.72 5.97 15.68
N ASN A 118 -1.69 5.07 15.45
CA ASN A 118 -2.59 5.18 14.32
C ASN A 118 -3.95 4.48 14.57
N PRO A 119 -5.03 5.23 14.83
CA PRO A 119 -6.37 4.67 15.04
C PRO A 119 -6.93 3.94 13.82
N TYR A 120 -6.34 4.11 12.62
CA TYR A 120 -6.82 3.49 11.38
C TYR A 120 -6.48 1.98 11.24
N TYR A 121 -5.65 1.41 12.13
CA TYR A 121 -5.31 -0.03 12.11
C TYR A 121 -5.82 -0.81 13.33
N CYS A 122 -6.34 -0.14 14.36
CA CYS A 122 -6.84 -0.81 15.57
C CYS A 122 -8.01 -1.75 15.26
N ASP A 123 -8.77 -1.43 14.23
CA ASP A 123 -9.93 -2.18 13.79
C ASP A 123 -9.53 -3.42 12.95
N ALA A 124 -8.37 -3.40 12.27
CA ALA A 124 -7.94 -4.49 11.38
C ALA A 124 -7.13 -5.59 12.06
N CYS A 125 -6.54 -5.33 13.22
CA CYS A 125 -5.82 -6.31 14.01
C CYS A 125 -6.68 -6.65 15.23
N HIS A 126 -7.15 -7.90 15.35
CA HIS A 126 -7.75 -8.43 16.59
C HIS A 126 -6.71 -8.40 17.73
N CYS A 127 -6.47 -7.22 18.28
CA CYS A 127 -5.84 -7.02 19.57
C CYS A 127 -6.94 -7.25 20.61
N GLU A 128 -7.05 -8.50 21.07
CA GLU A 128 -7.80 -8.80 22.28
C GLU A 128 -7.19 -7.96 23.42
N LEU A 129 -8.03 -7.12 24.04
CA LEU A 129 -7.73 -6.38 25.27
C LEU A 129 -7.52 -7.35 26.44
#